data_AF-K0B7K4-F1
#
_entry.id   AF-K0B7K4-F1
#
_cell.length_a   1.000
_cell.length_b   1.000
_cell.length_c   1.000
_cell.angle_alpha   90.00
_cell.angle_beta   90.00
_cell.angle_gamma   90.00
#
_symmetry.space_group_name_H-M   'P 1'
#
loop_
_entity.id
_entity.type
_entity.pdbx_description
1 polymer ?
#
loop_
_entity_poly.entity_id
_entity_poly.type
_entity_poly.pdbx_seq_one_letter_code
_entity_poly.pdbx_strand_id
1 'polypeptide(L)'
;MITFDNRVRYEYKIKTARIDTLVKSIMTHRDPKSQEARDASKFLDLLISEIDRFYEENSDLLSKKGKRPHPRSRLPENKEWNDNVEKYYEKNPRKRPRK
;
A
#
# COMPACT_ATOMS: atom_id res chain seq x y z
N MET A 1 23.32 10.54 -1.73
CA MET A 1 22.24 10.59 -2.75
C MET A 1 21.36 9.35 -2.58
N ILE A 2 20.03 9.50 -2.48
CA ILE A 2 19.12 8.35 -2.42
C ILE A 2 18.99 7.75 -3.83
N THR A 3 19.04 6.42 -3.95
CA THR A 3 18.79 5.74 -5.23
C THR A 3 17.31 5.79 -5.60
N PHE A 4 17.02 5.70 -6.91
CA PHE A 4 15.65 5.68 -7.42
C PHE A 4 14.80 4.59 -6.75
N ASP A 5 15.32 3.36 -6.64
CA ASP A 5 14.64 2.24 -5.96
C ASP A 5 14.24 2.57 -4.53
N ASN A 6 15.14 3.21 -3.78
CA ASN A 6 14.87 3.58 -2.41
C ASN A 6 13.80 4.67 -2.35
N ARG A 7 13.83 5.65 -3.27
CA ARG A 7 12.80 6.68 -3.38
C ARG A 7 11.41 6.07 -3.62
N VAL A 8 11.28 5.20 -4.62
CA VAL A 8 10.02 4.50 -4.93
C VAL A 8 9.51 3.71 -3.73
N ARG A 9 10.40 2.97 -3.06
CA ARG A 9 10.04 2.18 -1.88
C ARG A 9 9.58 3.05 -0.70
N TYR A 10 10.26 4.16 -0.44
CA TYR A 10 9.88 5.07 0.64
C TYR A 10 8.58 5.79 0.33
N GLU A 11 8.39 6.22 -0.91
CA GLU A 11 7.14 6.84 -1.35
C GLU A 11 5.96 5.87 -1.21
N TYR A 12 6.12 4.61 -1.62
CA TYR A 12 5.11 3.57 -1.39
C TYR A 12 4.75 3.41 0.10
N LYS A 13 5.78 3.41 0.96
CA LYS A 13 5.59 3.33 2.42
C LYS A 13 4.84 4.55 2.98
N ILE A 14 5.09 5.75 2.44
CA ILE A 14 4.40 6.97 2.88
C ILE A 14 2.94 6.94 2.42
N LYS A 15 2.67 6.57 1.16
CA LYS A 15 1.31 6.47 0.62
C LYS A 15 0.46 5.46 1.40
N THR A 16 1.01 4.26 1.67
CA THR A 16 0.34 3.25 2.51
C THR A 16 0.03 3.78 3.92
N ALA A 17 1.02 4.41 4.58
CA ALA A 17 0.82 4.97 5.91
C ALA A 17 -0.25 6.07 5.96
N ARG A 18 -0.38 6.90 4.91
CA ARG A 18 -1.45 7.91 4.79
C ARG A 18 -2.83 7.28 4.73
N ILE A 19 -2.98 6.21 3.94
CA ILE A 19 -4.22 5.43 3.87
C ILE A 19 -4.55 4.88 5.26
N ASP A 20 -3.63 4.14 5.89
CA ASP A 20 -3.84 3.55 7.22
C ASP A 20 -4.23 4.60 8.28
N THR A 21 -3.60 5.77 8.23
CA THR A 21 -3.89 6.88 9.15
C THR A 21 -5.29 7.43 8.94
N LEU A 22 -5.69 7.67 7.68
CA LEU A 22 -7.02 8.18 7.36
C LEU A 22 -8.11 7.17 7.73
N VAL A 23 -7.86 5.89 7.44
CA VAL A 23 -8.74 4.79 7.86
C VAL A 23 -8.98 4.80 9.35
N LYS A 24 -7.90 4.86 10.13
CA LYS A 24 -8.00 4.89 11.59
C LYS A 24 -8.78 6.11 12.06
N SER A 25 -8.50 7.30 11.48
CA SER A 25 -9.21 8.54 11.79
C SER A 25 -10.72 8.42 11.58
N ILE A 26 -11.15 7.88 10.43
CA ILE A 26 -12.56 7.66 10.10
C ILE A 26 -13.21 6.69 11.09
N MET A 27 -12.53 5.58 11.42
CA MET A 27 -13.06 4.56 12.33
C MET A 27 -13.18 5.05 13.78
N THR A 28 -12.34 5.99 14.21
CA THR A 28 -12.38 6.58 15.56
C THR A 28 -13.14 7.91 15.61
N HIS A 29 -13.78 8.32 14.51
CA HIS A 29 -14.49 9.59 14.45
C HIS A 29 -15.71 9.57 15.39
N ARG A 30 -15.93 10.67 16.14
CA ARG A 30 -17.00 10.77 17.15
C ARG A 30 -18.40 10.63 16.55
N ASP A 31 -18.59 11.13 15.33
CA ASP A 31 -19.84 10.99 14.57
C ASP A 31 -19.56 10.35 13.19
N PRO A 32 -19.58 9.01 13.08
CA PRO A 32 -19.23 8.32 11.83
C PRO A 32 -20.23 8.55 10.70
N LYS A 33 -21.39 9.14 10.98
CA LYS A 33 -22.40 9.47 9.96
C LYS A 33 -22.34 10.92 9.49
N SER A 34 -21.45 11.72 10.08
CA SER A 34 -21.26 13.13 9.74
C SER A 34 -20.85 13.31 8.28
N GLN A 35 -21.08 14.51 7.74
CA GLN A 35 -20.65 14.86 6.40
C GLN A 35 -19.12 14.76 6.25
N GLU A 36 -18.38 15.15 7.29
CA GLU A 36 -16.92 15.04 7.35
C GLU A 36 -16.45 13.58 7.23
N ALA A 37 -17.04 12.65 7.97
CA ALA A 37 -16.68 11.23 7.89
C ALA A 37 -16.98 10.64 6.51
N ARG A 38 -18.08 11.08 5.86
CA ARG A 38 -18.43 10.67 4.50
C ARG A 38 -17.45 11.22 3.47
N ASP A 39 -17.07 12.48 3.58
CA ASP A 39 -16.14 13.10 2.64
C ASP A 39 -14.71 12.58 2.82
N ALA A 40 -14.28 12.31 4.06
CA ALA A 40 -13.06 11.57 4.35
C ALA A 40 -13.06 10.16 3.73
N SER A 41 -14.21 9.48 3.75
CA SER A 41 -14.34 8.15 3.11
C SER A 41 -14.23 8.24 1.58
N LYS A 42 -14.80 9.28 0.95
CA LYS A 42 -14.60 9.53 -0.49
C LYS A 42 -13.14 9.85 -0.81
N PHE A 43 -12.49 10.65 0.03
CA PHE A 43 -11.08 10.97 -0.15
C PHE A 43 -10.19 9.75 0.00
N LEU A 44 -10.53 8.82 0.90
CA LEU A 44 -9.85 7.54 1.06
C LEU A 44 -9.88 6.73 -0.25
N ASP A 45 -11.00 6.70 -0.98
CA ASP A 45 -11.09 6.02 -2.27
C ASP A 45 -10.14 6.61 -3.33
N LEU A 46 -9.95 7.93 -3.31
CA LEU A 46 -8.98 8.60 -4.18
C LEU A 46 -7.54 8.19 -3.83
N LEU A 47 -7.21 8.13 -2.54
CA LEU A 47 -5.88 7.68 -2.09
C LEU A 47 -5.61 6.21 -2.44
N ILE A 48 -6.63 5.36 -2.35
CA ILE A 48 -6.55 3.96 -2.78
C ILE A 48 -6.28 3.89 -4.29
N SER A 49 -6.99 4.68 -5.08
CA SER A 49 -6.77 4.73 -6.54
C SER A 49 -5.37 5.24 -6.90
N GLU A 50 -4.87 6.24 -6.16
CA GLU A 50 -3.51 6.77 -6.33
C GLU A 50 -2.44 5.71 -6.01
N ILE A 51 -2.60 4.97 -4.90
CA ILE A 51 -1.61 3.96 -4.52
C ILE A 51 -1.64 2.75 -5.46
N ASP A 52 -2.81 2.41 -6.01
CA ASP A 52 -2.97 1.34 -6.99
C ASP A 52 -2.21 1.67 -8.27
N ARG A 53 -2.44 2.87 -8.84
CA ARG A 53 -1.68 3.35 -10.00
C ARG A 53 -0.17 3.39 -9.71
N PHE A 54 0.22 3.93 -8.56
CA PHE A 54 1.64 4.00 -8.18
C PHE A 54 2.25 2.60 -8.08
N TYR A 55 1.51 1.62 -7.54
CA TYR A 55 1.98 0.25 -7.44
C TYR A 55 2.13 -0.38 -8.82
N GLU A 56 1.16 -0.24 -9.72
CA GLU A 56 1.24 -0.76 -11.09
C GLU A 56 2.46 -0.23 -11.84
N GLU A 57 2.66 1.09 -11.83
CA GLU A 57 3.79 1.79 -12.48
C GLU A 57 5.16 1.32 -11.96
N ASN A 58 5.22 0.83 -10.72
CA ASN A 58 6.46 0.44 -10.04
C ASN A 58 6.47 -1.02 -9.60
N SER A 59 5.58 -1.84 -10.18
CA SER A 59 5.25 -3.18 -9.67
C SER A 59 6.43 -4.14 -9.71
N ASP A 60 7.26 -4.05 -10.75
CA ASP A 60 8.47 -4.85 -10.88
C ASP A 60 9.44 -4.61 -9.72
N LEU A 61 9.69 -3.34 -9.40
CA LEU A 61 10.60 -2.93 -8.32
C LEU A 61 10.03 -3.29 -6.95
N LEU A 62 8.75 -2.99 -6.72
CA LEU A 62 8.08 -3.20 -5.44
C LEU A 62 7.95 -4.69 -5.11
N SER A 63 7.48 -5.50 -6.05
CA SER A 63 7.28 -6.95 -5.86
C SER A 63 8.62 -7.67 -5.63
N LYS A 64 9.68 -7.34 -6.39
CA LYS A 64 11.04 -7.86 -6.16
C LYS A 64 11.63 -7.50 -4.79
N LYS A 65 11.09 -6.48 -4.12
CA LYS A 65 11.48 -6.06 -2.76
C LYS A 65 10.50 -6.55 -1.69
N GLY A 66 9.62 -7.49 -2.03
CA GLY A 66 8.66 -8.09 -1.11
C GLY A 66 7.52 -7.16 -0.70
N LYS A 67 7.21 -6.15 -1.51
CA LYS A 67 6.01 -5.32 -1.33
C LYS A 67 4.86 -5.93 -2.12
N ARG A 68 3.69 -5.96 -1.51
CA ARG A 68 2.41 -6.34 -2.12
C ARG A 68 1.53 -5.10 -2.23
N PRO A 69 0.49 -5.11 -3.09
CA PRO A 69 -0.54 -4.08 -3.09
C PRO A 69 -1.11 -3.87 -1.68
N HIS A 70 -1.63 -2.68 -1.44
CA HIS A 70 -2.25 -2.36 -0.16
C HIS A 70 -3.45 -3.29 0.09
N PRO A 71 -3.78 -3.71 1.32
CA PRO A 71 -4.91 -4.62 1.57
C PRO A 71 -6.27 -4.10 1.11
N ARG A 72 -6.41 -2.77 0.97
CA ARG A 72 -7.61 -2.09 0.43
C ARG A 72 -7.51 -1.76 -1.06
N SER A 73 -6.44 -2.22 -1.73
CA SER A 73 -6.25 -2.08 -3.16
C SER A 73 -7.37 -2.75 -3.93
N ARG A 74 -7.71 -2.20 -5.09
CA ARG A 74 -8.67 -2.78 -6.04
C ARG A 74 -7.97 -3.52 -7.18
N LEU A 75 -6.64 -3.64 -7.12
CA LEU A 75 -5.86 -4.34 -8.12
C LEU A 75 -6.17 -5.85 -8.10
N PRO A 76 -6.26 -6.50 -9.27
CA PRO A 76 -6.43 -7.94 -9.33
C PRO A 76 -5.20 -8.65 -8.77
N GLU A 77 -5.41 -9.88 -8.29
CA GLU A 77 -4.28 -10.73 -7.94
C GLU A 77 -3.41 -11.01 -9.18
N ASN A 78 -2.12 -10.75 -9.05
CA ASN A 78 -1.15 -11.04 -10.10
C ASN A 78 -0.15 -12.07 -9.60
N LYS A 79 -0.12 -13.22 -10.30
CA LYS A 79 0.76 -14.34 -9.97
C LYS A 79 2.24 -13.95 -9.99
N GLU A 80 2.65 -13.14 -10.96
CA GLU A 80 4.05 -12.70 -11.09
C GLU A 80 4.49 -11.85 -9.89
N TRP A 81 3.64 -10.94 -9.42
CA TRP A 81 3.94 -10.13 -8.25
C TRP A 81 4.07 -10.99 -6.99
N ASN A 82 3.19 -11.98 -6.83
CA ASN A 82 3.23 -12.91 -5.70
C ASN A 82 4.50 -13.77 -5.74
N ASP A 83 4.86 -14.31 -6.90
CA ASP A 83 6.07 -15.11 -7.09
C ASP A 83 7.33 -14.29 -6.78
N ASN A 84 7.38 -13.02 -7.21
CA ASN A 84 8.48 -12.11 -6.88
C ASN A 84 8.58 -11.84 -5.37
N VAL A 85 7.45 -11.66 -4.70
CA VAL A 85 7.40 -11.45 -3.25
C VAL A 85 7.87 -12.70 -2.50
N GLU A 86 7.45 -13.89 -2.93
CA GLU A 86 7.88 -15.14 -2.29
C GLU A 86 9.38 -15.37 -2.49
N LYS A 87 9.91 -15.19 -3.70
CA LYS A 87 11.37 -15.23 -3.97
C LYS A 87 12.14 -14.24 -3.09
N TYR A 88 11.58 -13.06 -2.82
CA TYR A 88 12.19 -12.10 -1.91
C TYR A 88 12.28 -12.65 -0.47
N TYR A 89 11.22 -13.26 0.03
CA TYR A 89 11.18 -13.80 1.39
C TYR A 89 11.95 -15.11 1.56
N GLU A 90 12.04 -15.94 0.52
CA GLU A 90 12.96 -17.09 0.50
C GLU A 90 14.41 -16.64 0.71
N LYS A 91 14.82 -15.56 0.03
CA LYS A 91 16.15 -14.95 0.20
C LYS A 91 16.30 -14.15 1.50
N ASN A 92 15.20 -13.70 2.09
CA ASN A 92 15.18 -12.89 3.32
C ASN A 92 14.20 -13.44 4.36
N PRO A 93 14.41 -14.66 4.91
CA PRO A 93 13.41 -15.32 5.77
C PRO A 93 13.03 -14.48 7.00
N ARG A 94 14.00 -13.76 7.58
CA ARG A 94 13.79 -12.89 8.76
C ARG A 94 12.87 -11.69 8.50
N LYS A 95 12.65 -11.31 7.24
CA LYS A 95 11.81 -10.17 6.85
C LYS A 95 10.38 -10.57 6.52
N ARG A 96 10.07 -11.87 6.49
CA ARG A 96 8.72 -12.35 6.24
C ARG A 96 7.81 -11.88 7.40
N PRO A 97 6.66 -11.24 7.10
CA PRO A 97 5.67 -10.91 8.11
C PRO A 97 5.27 -12.19 8.87
N ARG A 98 5.34 -12.16 10.20
CA ARG A 98 4.80 -13.24 11.02
C ARG A 98 3.29 -13.12 11.01
N LYS A 99 2.60 -14.25 10.79
CA LYS A 99 1.14 -14.35 10.91
C LYS A 99 0.70 -14.14 12.35
#